data_AF-A0A356VC48-F1
#
_entry.id   AF-A0A356VC48-F1
#
_cell.length_a   1.000
_cell.length_b   1.000
_cell.length_c   1.000
_cell.angle_alpha   90.00
_cell.angle_beta   90.00
_cell.angle_gamma   90.00
#
_symmetry.space_group_name_H-M   'P 1'
#
loop_
_entity.id
_entity.type
_entity.pdbx_description
1 polymer ?
#
loop_
_entity_poly.entity_id
_entity_poly.type
_entity_poly.pdbx_seq_one_letter_code
_entity_poly.pdbx_strand_id
1 'polypeptide(L)'
;EQTHERVWRLPMWEEYGGQVIKSDIADLRNVTNTGEAGTITAAKFLEEFTEGLKSWAHLDIAGTAWTEKDKPYVPKGAVGIGVRLLVRLMENWK
;
A
#
# COMPACT_ATOMS: atom_id res chain seq x y z
N GLU A 1 5.80 -1.55 15.81
CA GLU A 1 5.43 -0.96 17.12
C GLU A 1 6.42 0.08 17.65
N GLN A 2 7.74 -0.20 17.61
CA GLN A 2 8.79 0.69 18.11
C GLN A 2 8.72 2.15 17.59
N THR A 3 8.26 2.37 16.36
CA THR A 3 8.17 3.70 15.74
C THR A 3 6.82 4.40 15.96
N HIS A 4 5.83 3.69 16.55
CA HIS A 4 4.43 4.09 16.63
C HIS A 4 3.70 4.36 15.29
N GLU A 5 4.36 4.11 14.16
CA GLU A 5 3.76 4.10 12.82
C GLU A 5 3.24 2.67 12.56
N ARG A 6 1.98 2.45 12.97
CA ARG A 6 1.35 1.13 12.84
C ARG A 6 0.98 0.87 11.39
N VAL A 7 1.25 -0.35 10.95
CA VAL A 7 0.83 -0.87 9.65
C VAL A 7 -0.22 -1.94 9.85
N TRP A 8 -1.07 -2.12 8.85
CA TRP A 8 -2.05 -3.19 8.82
C TRP A 8 -1.87 -3.99 7.53
N ARG A 9 -1.66 -5.30 7.65
CA ARG A 9 -1.48 -6.16 6.47
C ARG A 9 -2.83 -6.39 5.83
N LEU A 10 -2.95 -5.99 4.57
CA LEU A 10 -4.10 -6.32 3.73
C LEU A 10 -3.85 -7.64 2.98
N PRO A 11 -4.93 -8.35 2.61
CA PRO A 11 -4.82 -9.60 1.87
C PRO A 11 -4.26 -9.35 0.46
N MET A 12 -3.42 -10.28 -0.02
CA MET A 12 -2.91 -10.33 -1.40
C MET A 12 -3.30 -11.66 -2.04
N TRP A 13 -4.54 -12.10 -1.83
CA TRP A 13 -5.04 -13.37 -2.34
C TRP A 13 -5.36 -13.30 -3.84
N GLU A 14 -5.30 -14.43 -4.53
CA GLU A 14 -5.47 -14.53 -5.99
C GLU A 14 -6.84 -14.02 -6.48
N GLU A 15 -7.87 -14.14 -5.65
CA GLU A 15 -9.24 -13.72 -5.94
C GLU A 15 -9.37 -12.22 -6.19
N TYR A 16 -8.45 -11.41 -5.66
CA TYR A 16 -8.43 -9.96 -5.87
C TYR A 16 -7.66 -9.54 -7.13
N GLY A 17 -6.97 -10.47 -7.81
CA GLY A 17 -6.16 -10.19 -9.00
C GLY A 17 -6.89 -10.57 -10.29
N GLY A 18 -6.72 -11.83 -10.70
CA GLY A 18 -6.80 -12.24 -12.11
C GLY A 18 -8.10 -12.00 -12.87
N GLN A 19 -9.25 -11.82 -12.21
CA GLN A 19 -10.50 -11.44 -12.89
C GLN A 19 -10.80 -9.95 -12.82
N VAL A 20 -10.27 -9.26 -11.81
CA VAL A 20 -10.65 -7.88 -11.47
C VAL A 20 -9.83 -6.86 -12.26
N ILE A 21 -8.59 -7.21 -12.64
CA ILE A 21 -7.65 -6.34 -13.37
C ILE A 21 -7.37 -6.77 -14.82
N LYS A 22 -8.02 -7.83 -15.33
CA LYS A 22 -7.91 -8.21 -16.75
C LYS A 22 -8.62 -7.20 -17.64
N SER A 23 -8.01 -6.83 -18.76
CA SER A 23 -8.65 -5.97 -19.77
C SER A 23 -9.11 -6.80 -20.97
N ASP A 24 -10.16 -6.33 -21.66
CA ASP A 24 -10.67 -6.98 -22.88
C ASP A 24 -9.86 -6.58 -24.12
N ILE A 25 -9.06 -5.51 -24.02
CA ILE A 25 -8.30 -4.91 -25.13
C ILE A 25 -6.80 -4.72 -24.83
N ALA A 26 -6.35 -5.10 -23.64
CA ALA A 26 -4.97 -4.95 -23.17
C ALA A 26 -4.64 -6.07 -22.18
N ASP A 27 -3.37 -6.19 -21.79
CA ASP A 27 -2.94 -7.18 -20.80
C ASP A 27 -3.62 -6.92 -19.43
N LEU A 28 -3.71 -5.64 -19.04
CA LEU A 28 -4.24 -5.20 -17.74
C LEU A 28 -5.10 -3.94 -17.89
N ARG A 29 -6.05 -3.75 -16.95
CA ARG A 29 -6.75 -2.47 -16.72
C ARG A 29 -6.24 -1.81 -15.44
N ASN A 30 -6.14 -0.48 -15.45
CA ASN A 30 -5.63 0.31 -14.33
C ASN A 30 -6.68 0.58 -13.22
N VAL A 31 -7.94 0.25 -13.47
CA VAL A 31 -9.05 0.40 -12.52
C VAL A 31 -9.94 -0.84 -12.60
N THR A 32 -10.46 -1.31 -11.47
CA THR A 32 -11.37 -2.46 -11.42
C THR A 32 -12.75 -2.16 -11.97
N ASN A 33 -13.46 -3.21 -12.38
CA ASN A 33 -14.86 -3.13 -12.81
C ASN A 33 -15.89 -3.25 -11.67
N THR A 34 -15.49 -3.71 -10.48
CA THR A 34 -16.41 -3.92 -9.34
C THR A 34 -16.55 -2.68 -8.45
N GLY A 35 -15.55 -1.79 -8.42
CA GLY A 35 -15.51 -0.64 -7.50
C GLY A 35 -15.24 -1.02 -6.04
N GLU A 36 -15.01 -2.30 -5.76
CA GLU A 36 -14.77 -2.84 -4.43
C GLU A 36 -13.28 -3.11 -4.21
N ALA A 37 -12.85 -3.10 -2.93
CA ALA A 37 -11.49 -3.45 -2.54
C ALA A 37 -10.36 -2.66 -3.24
N GLY A 38 -10.60 -1.38 -3.57
CA GLY A 38 -9.71 -0.54 -4.40
C GLY A 38 -8.23 -0.53 -3.99
N THR A 39 -7.91 -0.46 -2.69
CA THR A 39 -6.51 -0.52 -2.22
C THR A 39 -5.86 -1.88 -2.52
N ILE A 40 -6.59 -2.99 -2.37
CA ILE A 40 -6.06 -4.33 -2.62
C ILE A 40 -5.88 -4.57 -4.12
N THR A 41 -6.86 -4.15 -4.91
CA THR A 41 -6.83 -4.36 -6.37
C THR A 41 -5.80 -3.47 -7.05
N ALA A 42 -5.56 -2.26 -6.54
CA ALA A 42 -4.42 -1.43 -6.95
C ALA A 42 -3.07 -2.09 -6.61
N ALA A 43 -2.94 -2.70 -5.42
CA ALA A 43 -1.74 -3.47 -5.07
C ALA A 43 -1.56 -4.69 -6.00
N LYS A 44 -2.64 -5.40 -6.35
CA LYS A 44 -2.60 -6.49 -7.34
C LYS A 44 -2.18 -6.02 -8.73
N PHE A 45 -2.62 -4.85 -9.16
CA PHE A 45 -2.12 -4.24 -10.39
C PHE A 45 -0.60 -4.01 -10.33
N LEU A 46 -0.08 -3.52 -9.20
CA LEU A 46 1.37 -3.32 -9.04
C LEU A 46 2.16 -4.63 -9.00
N GLU A 47 1.58 -5.70 -8.46
CA GLU A 47 2.22 -7.02 -8.36
C GLU A 47 2.67 -7.57 -9.73
N GLU A 48 1.89 -7.33 -10.78
CA GLU A 48 2.19 -7.76 -12.16
C GLU A 48 3.51 -7.17 -12.70
N PHE A 49 3.98 -6.07 -12.12
CA PHE A 49 5.22 -5.39 -12.52
C PHE A 49 6.40 -5.70 -11.59
N THR A 50 6.26 -6.65 -10.68
CA THR A 50 7.32 -7.00 -9.71
C THR A 50 8.25 -8.10 -10.19
N GLU A 51 8.03 -8.67 -11.38
CA GLU A 51 8.84 -9.78 -11.93
C GLU A 51 9.00 -10.96 -10.95
N GLY A 52 8.02 -11.18 -10.07
CA GLY A 52 8.05 -12.29 -9.10
C GLY A 52 9.07 -12.11 -7.97
N LEU A 53 9.40 -10.86 -7.60
CA LEU A 53 10.24 -10.57 -6.44
C LEU A 53 9.74 -11.29 -5.18
N LYS A 54 10.61 -12.11 -4.57
CA LYS A 54 10.30 -12.88 -3.35
C LYS A 54 10.01 -12.00 -2.13
N SER A 55 10.46 -10.74 -2.14
CA SER A 55 10.35 -9.82 -1.02
C SER A 55 9.95 -8.45 -1.55
N TRP A 56 8.65 -8.26 -1.71
CA TRP A 56 8.03 -7.02 -2.13
C TRP A 56 6.91 -6.63 -1.18
N ALA A 57 6.75 -5.32 -0.97
CA ALA A 57 5.66 -4.76 -0.21
C ALA A 57 5.25 -3.42 -0.82
N HIS A 58 3.94 -3.22 -0.98
CA HIS A 58 3.34 -1.92 -1.26
C HIS A 58 2.75 -1.35 0.03
N LEU A 59 3.05 -0.09 0.31
CA LEU A 59 2.52 0.65 1.46
C LEU A 59 1.57 1.73 0.94
N ASP A 60 0.26 1.48 1.01
CA ASP A 60 -0.75 2.50 0.74
C ASP A 60 -0.89 3.41 1.97
N ILE A 61 -0.45 4.67 1.82
CA ILE A 61 -0.47 5.68 2.87
C ILE A 61 -1.53 6.76 2.65
N ALA A 62 -2.38 6.66 1.62
CA ALA A 62 -3.28 7.74 1.23
C ALA A 62 -4.16 8.22 2.40
N GLY A 63 -4.73 7.29 3.17
CA GLY A 63 -5.58 7.59 4.32
C GLY A 63 -4.84 8.11 5.57
N THR A 64 -3.52 8.01 5.63
CA THR A 64 -2.71 8.37 6.82
C THR A 64 -1.68 9.47 6.56
N ALA A 65 -1.49 9.87 5.30
CA ALA A 65 -0.51 10.87 4.89
C ALA A 65 -0.79 12.27 5.45
N TRP A 66 -2.06 12.59 5.72
CA TRP A 66 -2.52 13.88 6.22
C TRP A 66 -3.32 13.73 7.51
N THR A 67 -3.28 14.76 8.36
CA THR A 67 -4.11 14.83 9.56
C THR A 67 -4.77 16.20 9.70
N GLU A 68 -6.07 16.21 9.99
CA GLU A 68 -6.85 17.43 10.18
C GLU A 68 -6.76 18.01 11.58
N LYS A 69 -6.11 17.31 12.52
CA LYS A 69 -6.01 17.67 13.93
C LYS A 69 -4.56 17.58 14.38
N ASP A 70 -4.17 18.51 15.24
CA ASP A 70 -2.89 18.40 15.93
C ASP A 70 -2.85 17.15 16.81
N LYS A 71 -1.70 16.47 16.80
CA LYS A 71 -1.32 15.41 17.73
C LYS A 71 -0.11 15.89 18.53
N PRO A 72 0.24 15.27 19.68
CA PRO A 72 1.31 15.75 20.55
C PRO A 72 2.67 16.01 19.88
N TYR A 73 2.96 15.31 18.78
CA TYR A 73 4.22 15.43 18.04
C TYR A 73 4.02 15.57 16.51
N VAL A 74 2.78 15.80 16.06
CA VAL A 74 2.46 15.97 14.62
C VAL A 74 1.47 17.13 14.48
N PRO A 75 1.85 18.25 13.86
CA PRO A 75 0.91 19.33 13.60
C PRO A 75 -0.11 18.93 12.53
N LYS A 76 -1.22 19.67 12.47
CA LYS A 76 -2.18 19.59 11.36
C LYS A 76 -1.45 19.74 10.02
N GLY A 77 -1.76 18.86 9.07
CA GLY A 77 -1.20 18.87 7.73
C GLY A 77 -0.55 17.55 7.33
N ALA A 78 0.50 17.63 6.51
CA ALA A 78 1.28 16.47 6.08
C ALA A 78 2.05 15.84 7.26
N VAL A 79 1.90 14.52 7.43
CA VAL A 79 2.38 13.79 8.60
C VAL A 79 3.75 13.16 8.39
N GLY A 80 4.12 12.84 7.14
CA GLY A 80 5.35 12.09 6.84
C GLY A 80 5.30 10.64 7.34
N ILE A 81 4.11 10.03 7.40
CA ILE A 81 3.91 8.65 7.86
C ILE A 81 4.75 7.67 7.02
N GLY A 82 5.39 6.70 7.68
CA GLY A 82 6.21 5.68 7.05
C GLY A 82 7.71 5.99 7.07
N VAL A 83 8.11 7.26 7.25
CA VAL A 83 9.54 7.62 7.28
C VAL A 83 10.26 6.94 8.43
N ARG A 84 9.73 7.04 9.67
CA ARG A 84 10.37 6.39 10.83
C ARG A 84 10.30 4.88 10.72
N LEU A 85 9.19 4.33 10.22
CA LEU A 85 9.03 2.90 9.96
C LEU A 85 10.13 2.38 9.02
N LEU A 86 10.33 3.02 7.88
CA LEU A 86 11.32 2.60 6.88
C LEU A 86 12.76 2.81 7.35
N VAL A 87 13.05 3.92 8.03
CA VAL A 87 14.36 4.14 8.65
C VAL A 87 14.67 3.03 9.65
N ARG A 88 13.73 2.73 10.55
CA ARG A 88 13.91 1.66 11.53
C ARG A 88 14.05 0.28 10.89
N LEU A 89 13.34 0.04 9.79
CA LEU A 89 13.46 -1.19 9.02
C LEU A 89 14.87 -1.33 8.44
N MET A 90 15.41 -0.27 7.83
CA MET A 90 16.76 -0.25 7.25
C MET A 90 17.86 -0.43 8.31
N GLU A 91 17.75 0.23 9.46
CA GLU A 91 18.71 0.08 10.57
C GLU A 91 18.85 -1.37 11.06
N ASN A 92 17.79 -2.16 10.94
CA ASN A 92 17.74 -3.55 11.41
C ASN A 92 17.68 -4.55 10.25
N TRP A 93 17.86 -4.09 9.01
CA TRP A 93 17.80 -4.94 7.83
C TRP A 93 19.00 -5.88 7.82
N LYS A 94 18.75 -7.17 7.62
CA LYS A 94 19.78 -8.22 7.59
C LYS A 94 19.81 -8.86 6.21
#